data_AF-A0A0F8YE58-F1
#
_entry.id   AF-A0A0F8YE58-F1
#
_cell.length_a   1.000
_cell.length_b   1.000
_cell.length_c   1.000
_cell.angle_alpha   90.00
_cell.angle_beta   90.00
_cell.angle_gamma   90.00
#
_symmetry.space_group_name_H-M   'P 1'
#
loop_
_entity.id
_entity.type
_entity.pdbx_description
1 polymer ?
#
loop_
_entity_poly.entity_id
_entity_poly.type
_entity_poly.pdbx_seq_one_letter_code
_entity_poly.pdbx_strand_id
1 'polypeptide(L)'
;MQQRREDQTRSDELMAEETPGLEIRIEKAPPGAKAFVPEGDKKVVEFELEPIVEEKDEFVPYVSPFVPWQPVDPQMPGRKSLIMDIETTGVLPWESRIICISLVDPADPDLEVITIYDEEEEKTVRIFIEVLQQNGIEELIGYNLLFDYRFIFAKCLRYRIAAEALGEQDLWDIMEVMEKGRRGFVYGRSKSGSLEDWTKFLFGESKLMTIKEMLKAWGEGRVDDIIAYNRDDVRKTYKLWALTQLVLQPISPTQETTSHAAEAIQPAAPAPMAQPETLGDVPTGQPSEIPGYRRVVSRHSMAE
;
A
#
# COMPACT_ATOMS: atom_id res chain seq x y z
N MET A 1 -12.84 26.74 -51.95
CA MET A 1 -13.04 25.55 -52.81
C MET A 1 -11.92 24.56 -52.52
N GLN A 2 -12.18 23.51 -51.74
CA GLN A 2 -12.00 22.10 -52.14
C GLN A 2 -12.23 21.22 -50.92
N GLN A 3 -13.27 20.39 -51.03
CA GLN A 3 -13.71 19.35 -50.13
C GLN A 3 -12.77 18.13 -50.16
N ARG A 4 -13.02 17.21 -49.22
CA ARG A 4 -12.65 15.78 -49.14
C ARG A 4 -11.47 15.50 -48.19
N ARG A 5 -11.53 14.54 -47.26
CA ARG A 5 -12.27 13.28 -47.16
C ARG A 5 -12.62 12.97 -45.70
N GLU A 6 -13.88 12.60 -45.48
CA GLU A 6 -14.30 11.76 -44.35
C GLU A 6 -13.88 10.33 -44.68
N ASP A 7 -13.20 9.64 -43.75
CA ASP A 7 -12.90 8.22 -43.87
C ASP A 7 -13.67 7.44 -42.80
N GLN A 8 -14.47 6.51 -43.30
CA GLN A 8 -15.31 5.57 -42.60
C GLN A 8 -14.47 4.50 -41.92
N THR A 9 -14.39 4.50 -40.59
CA THR A 9 -14.07 3.29 -39.83
C THR A 9 -15.37 2.62 -39.41
N ARG A 10 -15.80 1.68 -40.27
CA ARG A 10 -16.74 0.60 -39.97
C ARG A 10 -16.18 -0.20 -38.79
N SER A 11 -16.80 -0.08 -37.63
CA SER A 11 -16.55 -0.97 -36.49
C SER A 11 -17.28 -2.29 -36.71
N ASP A 12 -16.51 -3.38 -36.63
CA ASP A 12 -16.94 -4.76 -36.73
C ASP A 12 -18.02 -5.09 -35.69
N GLU A 13 -19.25 -5.24 -36.16
CA GLU A 13 -20.35 -5.86 -35.43
C GLU A 13 -20.18 -7.38 -35.57
N LEU A 14 -19.45 -7.98 -34.63
CA LEU A 14 -19.35 -9.44 -34.48
C LEU A 14 -20.72 -9.96 -34.01
N MET A 15 -21.52 -10.41 -34.97
CA MET A 15 -22.71 -11.23 -34.76
C MET A 15 -22.30 -12.54 -34.09
N ALA A 16 -22.49 -12.64 -32.77
CA ALA A 16 -22.46 -13.91 -32.07
C ALA A 16 -23.73 -14.69 -32.47
N GLU A 17 -23.57 -15.73 -33.29
CA GLU A 17 -24.62 -16.72 -33.52
C GLU A 17 -24.86 -17.48 -32.20
N GLU A 18 -25.92 -17.11 -31.48
CA GLU A 18 -26.42 -17.90 -30.36
C GLU A 18 -26.96 -19.24 -30.91
N THR A 19 -26.23 -20.32 -30.65
CA THR A 19 -26.76 -21.68 -30.84
C THR A 19 -28.06 -21.81 -30.04
N PRO A 20 -29.20 -22.20 -30.65
CA PRO A 20 -30.47 -22.32 -29.96
C PRO A 20 -30.37 -23.46 -28.93
N GLY A 21 -30.09 -23.09 -27.68
CA GLY A 21 -30.10 -24.00 -26.55
C GLY A 21 -31.52 -24.45 -26.27
N LEU A 22 -31.70 -25.76 -26.09
CA LEU A 22 -32.97 -26.32 -25.63
C LEU A 22 -33.18 -25.88 -24.16
N GLU A 23 -33.95 -24.82 -23.93
CA GLU A 23 -34.23 -24.32 -22.59
C GLU A 23 -35.24 -25.24 -21.90
N ILE A 24 -34.77 -26.23 -21.14
CA ILE A 24 -35.63 -27.13 -20.35
C ILE A 24 -36.01 -26.40 -19.06
N ARG A 25 -37.25 -25.90 -19.01
CA ARG A 25 -37.84 -25.33 -17.78
C ARG A 25 -38.59 -26.42 -17.03
N ILE A 26 -38.19 -26.65 -15.78
CA ILE A 26 -38.88 -27.57 -14.87
C ILE A 26 -39.86 -26.75 -14.03
N GLU A 27 -41.15 -26.88 -14.31
CA GLU A 27 -42.21 -26.23 -13.52
C GLU A 27 -42.89 -27.24 -12.61
N LYS A 28 -43.31 -26.80 -11.41
CA LYS A 28 -44.11 -27.64 -10.51
C LYS A 28 -45.48 -27.89 -11.14
N ALA A 29 -45.87 -29.16 -11.24
CA ALA A 29 -47.19 -29.52 -11.72
C ALA A 29 -48.27 -28.91 -10.81
N PRO A 30 -49.35 -28.34 -11.38
CA PRO A 30 -50.42 -27.75 -10.59
C PRO A 30 -51.14 -28.83 -9.76
N PRO A 31 -51.77 -28.45 -8.62
CA PRO A 31 -52.47 -29.39 -7.75
C PRO A 31 -53.54 -30.16 -8.53
N GLY A 32 -53.46 -31.50 -8.50
CA GLY A 32 -54.40 -32.39 -9.20
C GLY A 32 -54.05 -32.70 -10.66
N ALA A 33 -52.91 -32.23 -11.18
CA ALA A 33 -52.42 -32.65 -12.49
C ALA A 33 -52.19 -34.17 -12.52
N LYS A 34 -52.74 -34.85 -13.53
CA LYS A 34 -52.47 -36.26 -13.78
C LYS A 34 -51.22 -36.37 -14.65
N ALA A 35 -50.32 -37.31 -14.31
CA ALA A 35 -49.14 -37.56 -15.13
C ALA A 35 -49.53 -37.89 -16.57
N PHE A 36 -48.86 -37.28 -17.54
CA PHE A 36 -49.03 -37.66 -18.94
C PHE A 36 -48.47 -39.06 -19.14
N VAL A 37 -49.34 -40.01 -19.50
CA VAL A 37 -48.97 -41.37 -19.90
C VAL A 37 -49.26 -41.47 -21.39
N PRO A 38 -48.24 -41.54 -22.27
CA PRO A 38 -48.47 -41.74 -23.70
C PRO A 38 -49.24 -43.04 -23.91
N GLU A 39 -50.31 -43.02 -24.71
CA GLU A 39 -51.10 -44.21 -25.02
C GLU A 39 -50.25 -45.21 -25.80
N GLY A 40 -49.76 -46.24 -25.09
CA GLY A 40 -48.94 -47.30 -25.67
C GLY A 40 -48.05 -47.98 -24.64
N ASP A 41 -48.64 -48.90 -23.88
CA ASP A 41 -48.00 -50.07 -23.27
C ASP A 41 -46.56 -49.90 -22.72
N LYS A 42 -46.36 -48.90 -21.88
CA LYS A 42 -45.15 -48.82 -21.05
C LYS A 42 -45.57 -48.74 -19.59
N LYS A 43 -45.20 -49.80 -18.85
CA LYS A 43 -45.34 -49.89 -17.39
C LYS A 43 -44.93 -48.55 -16.77
N VAL A 44 -45.84 -47.97 -15.98
CA VAL A 44 -45.53 -46.81 -15.15
C VAL A 44 -44.39 -47.23 -14.23
N VAL A 45 -43.21 -46.65 -14.43
CA VAL A 45 -42.08 -46.80 -13.50
C VAL A 45 -42.24 -45.66 -12.51
N GLU A 46 -42.82 -45.96 -11.35
CA GLU A 46 -42.77 -45.05 -10.21
C GLU A 46 -41.32 -45.02 -9.70
N PHE A 47 -40.71 -43.84 -9.77
CA PHE A 47 -39.44 -43.57 -9.11
C PHE A 47 -39.76 -42.87 -7.79
N GLU A 48 -39.55 -43.56 -6.68
CA GLU A 48 -39.53 -42.92 -5.37
C GLU A 48 -38.13 -42.29 -5.23
N LEU A 49 -38.06 -40.98 -5.44
CA LEU A 49 -36.83 -40.23 -5.22
C LEU A 49 -36.65 -40.07 -3.72
N GLU A 50 -35.75 -40.85 -3.13
CA GLU A 50 -35.27 -40.56 -1.79
C GLU A 50 -34.53 -39.22 -1.83
N PRO A 51 -34.87 -38.25 -0.95
CA PRO A 51 -34.15 -37.00 -0.89
C PRO A 51 -32.70 -37.32 -0.58
N ILE A 52 -31.79 -36.94 -1.48
CA ILE A 52 -30.36 -36.95 -1.19
C ILE A 52 -30.20 -36.02 0.00
N VAL A 53 -29.93 -36.59 1.17
CA VAL A 53 -29.46 -35.83 2.32
C VAL A 53 -28.09 -35.34 1.89
N GLU A 54 -28.00 -34.08 1.47
CA GLU A 54 -26.71 -33.44 1.28
C GLU A 54 -25.98 -33.57 2.61
N GLU A 55 -24.95 -34.42 2.65
CA GLU A 55 -23.97 -34.37 3.72
C GLU A 55 -23.41 -32.95 3.66
N LYS A 56 -23.89 -32.11 4.58
CA LYS A 56 -23.29 -30.81 4.81
C LYS A 56 -21.93 -31.13 5.36
N ASP A 57 -20.91 -31.08 4.52
CA ASP A 57 -19.53 -30.95 4.99
C ASP A 57 -19.54 -29.80 5.98
N GLU A 58 -19.42 -30.13 7.27
CA GLU A 58 -19.28 -29.14 8.31
C GLU A 58 -17.95 -28.44 8.02
N PHE A 59 -18.04 -27.26 7.41
CA PHE A 59 -16.87 -26.42 7.20
C PHE A 59 -16.30 -26.10 8.58
N VAL A 60 -15.26 -26.83 8.98
CA VAL A 60 -14.47 -26.49 10.15
C VAL A 60 -13.55 -25.37 9.71
N PRO A 61 -13.76 -24.12 10.17
CA PRO A 61 -12.88 -23.03 9.80
C PRO A 61 -11.47 -23.36 10.25
N TYR A 62 -10.49 -23.17 9.37
CA TYR A 62 -9.09 -23.28 9.74
C TYR A 62 -8.78 -22.25 10.84
N VAL A 63 -8.42 -22.76 12.03
CA VAL A 63 -7.91 -21.93 13.12
C VAL A 63 -6.40 -21.96 13.02
N SER A 64 -5.80 -20.85 12.60
CA SER A 64 -4.34 -20.76 12.50
C SER A 64 -3.71 -20.99 13.88
N PRO A 65 -2.72 -21.87 14.02
CA PRO A 65 -1.98 -21.99 15.27
C PRO A 65 -1.31 -20.65 15.56
N PHE A 66 -1.58 -20.06 16.73
CA PHE A 66 -0.91 -18.84 17.14
C PHE A 66 0.54 -19.15 17.46
N VAL A 67 1.45 -18.74 16.59
CA VAL A 67 2.88 -18.69 16.88
C VAL A 67 3.18 -17.26 17.29
N PRO A 68 3.54 -16.99 18.57
CA PRO A 68 3.94 -15.65 18.98
C PRO A 68 5.06 -15.17 18.06
N TRP A 69 4.94 -13.94 17.56
CA TRP A 69 6.01 -13.34 16.77
C TRP A 69 7.31 -13.33 17.58
N GLN A 70 8.36 -13.88 16.98
CA GLN A 70 9.73 -13.71 17.46
C GLN A 70 10.42 -12.73 16.51
N PRO A 71 10.97 -11.63 17.02
CA PRO A 71 11.78 -10.73 16.21
C PRO A 71 12.83 -11.53 15.44
N VAL A 72 12.86 -11.32 14.14
CA VAL A 72 13.85 -11.90 13.26
C VAL A 72 14.86 -10.82 12.96
N ASP A 73 16.15 -11.13 13.13
CA ASP A 73 17.21 -10.26 12.66
C ASP A 73 17.17 -10.26 11.11
N PRO A 74 16.76 -9.16 10.46
CA PRO A 74 16.69 -9.14 9.02
C PRO A 74 18.10 -9.28 8.43
N GLN A 75 18.19 -9.96 7.28
CA GLN A 75 19.39 -9.80 6.46
C GLN A 75 19.39 -8.38 5.92
N MET A 76 20.32 -7.59 6.44
CA MET A 76 20.48 -6.21 6.04
C MET A 76 20.78 -6.15 4.54
N PRO A 77 19.99 -5.41 3.74
CA PRO A 77 20.30 -5.22 2.34
C PRO A 77 21.67 -4.53 2.25
N GLY A 78 22.47 -4.90 1.25
CA GLY A 78 23.71 -4.19 0.95
C GLY A 78 23.50 -2.76 0.43
N ARG A 79 22.24 -2.31 0.35
CA ARG A 79 21.80 -1.02 -0.17
C ARG A 79 21.22 -0.19 0.96
N LYS A 80 21.36 1.13 0.86
CA LYS A 80 20.73 2.06 1.80
C LYS A 80 19.24 2.14 1.52
N SER A 81 18.45 1.42 2.29
CA SER A 81 17.01 1.35 2.12
C SER A 81 16.29 2.20 3.17
N LEU A 82 15.06 2.62 2.87
CA LEU A 82 14.20 3.33 3.81
C LEU A 82 12.79 2.76 3.71
N ILE A 83 12.19 2.38 4.84
CA ILE A 83 10.80 1.94 4.90
C ILE A 83 9.94 3.15 5.19
N MET A 84 8.86 3.34 4.43
CA MET A 84 8.01 4.51 4.54
C MET A 84 6.52 4.20 4.37
N ASP A 85 5.71 5.14 4.87
CA ASP A 85 4.26 5.20 4.66
C ASP A 85 3.81 6.67 4.76
N ILE A 86 2.79 7.07 3.99
CA ILE A 86 2.20 8.41 4.06
C ILE A 86 0.75 8.36 4.53
N GLU A 87 0.35 9.36 5.31
CA GLU A 87 -1.08 9.62 5.55
C GLU A 87 -1.58 10.77 4.69
N THR A 88 -2.77 10.60 4.14
CA THR A 88 -3.39 11.59 3.25
C THR A 88 -4.84 11.84 3.63
N THR A 89 -5.35 13.02 3.29
CA THR A 89 -6.78 13.33 3.52
C THR A 89 -7.72 12.65 2.53
N GLY A 90 -7.20 11.89 1.56
CA GLY A 90 -7.96 11.22 0.52
C GLY A 90 -7.05 10.66 -0.58
N VAL A 91 -7.65 9.91 -1.51
CA VAL A 91 -6.90 9.04 -2.44
C VAL A 91 -6.34 9.75 -3.68
N LEU A 92 -6.80 10.95 -4.00
CA LEU A 92 -6.40 11.67 -5.21
C LEU A 92 -5.47 12.85 -4.87
N PRO A 93 -4.23 12.89 -5.41
CA PRO A 93 -3.26 13.90 -5.01
C PRO A 93 -3.61 15.34 -5.40
N TRP A 94 -4.51 15.53 -6.37
CA TRP A 94 -4.99 16.85 -6.79
C TRP A 94 -6.19 17.37 -5.98
N GLU A 95 -6.84 16.51 -5.19
CA GLU A 95 -7.98 16.85 -4.32
C GLU A 95 -7.66 16.73 -2.82
N SER A 96 -6.54 16.11 -2.48
CA SER A 96 -6.16 15.76 -1.11
C SER A 96 -4.76 16.25 -0.79
N ARG A 97 -4.39 16.25 0.50
CA ARG A 97 -3.06 16.61 0.99
C ARG A 97 -2.41 15.46 1.75
N ILE A 98 -1.09 15.45 1.77
CA ILE A 98 -0.26 14.70 2.71
C ILE A 98 -0.41 15.36 4.09
N ILE A 99 -0.68 14.53 5.08
CA ILE A 99 -0.72 14.89 6.49
C ILE A 99 0.69 14.75 7.05
N CYS A 100 1.24 13.54 7.03
CA CYS A 100 2.59 13.23 7.50
C CYS A 100 3.23 12.12 6.65
N ILE A 101 4.55 11.98 6.79
CA ILE A 101 5.35 10.92 6.19
C ILE A 101 6.19 10.30 7.30
N SER A 102 6.01 9.02 7.59
CA SER A 102 6.84 8.29 8.56
C SER A 102 7.85 7.39 7.87
N LEU A 103 9.04 7.31 8.44
CA LEU A 103 10.22 6.69 7.87
C LEU A 103 10.94 5.87 8.95
N VAL A 104 11.48 4.71 8.59
CA VAL A 104 12.45 3.98 9.42
C VAL A 104 13.56 3.42 8.56
N ASP A 105 14.78 3.53 9.04
CA ASP A 105 15.93 2.84 8.47
C ASP A 105 15.95 1.41 9.01
N PRO A 106 15.83 0.38 8.16
CA PRO A 106 15.95 -1.00 8.63
C PRO A 106 17.34 -1.31 9.20
N ALA A 107 18.37 -0.48 8.96
CA ALA A 107 19.72 -0.61 9.50
C ALA A 107 19.90 0.00 10.88
N ASP A 108 18.94 0.82 11.33
CA ASP A 108 18.97 1.41 12.65
C ASP A 108 18.69 0.32 13.71
N PRO A 109 19.63 0.04 14.63
CA PRO A 109 19.42 -0.96 15.68
C PRO A 109 18.25 -0.62 16.62
N ASP A 110 17.94 0.68 16.79
CA ASP A 110 16.84 1.12 17.64
C ASP A 110 15.49 1.16 16.90
N LEU A 111 15.53 1.00 15.56
CA LEU A 111 14.38 1.09 14.66
C LEU A 111 13.53 2.35 14.96
N GLU A 112 14.20 3.50 15.13
CA GLU A 112 13.53 4.74 15.46
C GLU A 112 12.71 5.22 14.26
N VAL A 113 11.38 5.28 14.43
CA VAL A 113 10.49 5.81 13.40
C VAL A 113 10.45 7.33 13.48
N ILE A 114 11.01 7.97 12.46
CA ILE A 114 10.98 9.43 12.27
C ILE A 114 9.70 9.80 11.51
N THR A 115 9.06 10.89 11.90
CA THR A 115 7.90 11.41 11.18
C THR A 115 8.14 12.85 10.76
N ILE A 116 7.96 13.12 9.47
CA ILE A 116 8.00 14.46 8.89
C ILE A 116 6.57 15.00 8.87
N TYR A 117 6.38 16.14 9.54
CA TYR A 117 5.10 16.84 9.61
C TYR A 117 5.34 18.36 9.67
N ASP A 118 4.59 19.09 8.87
CA ASP A 118 4.46 20.55 8.92
C ASP A 118 3.02 20.93 8.51
N GLU A 119 2.51 22.05 9.03
CA GLU A 119 1.19 22.56 8.64
C GLU A 119 1.15 22.94 7.15
N GLU A 120 2.28 23.35 6.59
CA GLU A 120 2.49 23.63 5.18
C GLU A 120 2.97 22.36 4.44
N GLU A 121 2.07 21.74 3.67
CA GLU A 121 2.35 20.48 2.92
C GLU A 121 3.63 20.57 2.07
N GLU A 122 3.91 21.73 1.46
CA GLU A 122 5.12 21.93 0.65
C GLU A 122 6.41 21.66 1.46
N LYS A 123 6.46 22.10 2.73
CA LYS A 123 7.62 21.88 3.60
C LYS A 123 7.79 20.40 3.91
N THR A 124 6.70 19.70 4.23
CA THR A 124 6.73 18.24 4.47
C THR A 124 7.33 17.50 3.27
N VAL A 125 6.87 17.82 2.06
CA VAL A 125 7.37 17.19 0.83
C VAL A 125 8.84 17.55 0.58
N ARG A 126 9.22 18.81 0.76
CA ARG A 126 10.61 19.27 0.56
C ARG A 126 11.58 18.58 1.52
N ILE A 127 11.25 18.50 2.81
CA ILE A 127 12.06 17.81 3.81
C ILE A 127 12.22 16.34 3.44
N PHE A 128 11.16 15.68 2.97
CA PHE A 128 11.27 14.28 2.53
C PHE A 128 12.25 14.11 1.36
N ILE A 129 12.17 14.97 0.34
CA ILE A 129 13.12 14.90 -0.79
C ILE A 129 14.56 15.17 -0.34
N GLU A 130 14.76 16.12 0.57
CA GLU A 130 16.08 16.40 1.16
C GLU A 130 16.62 15.18 1.92
N VAL A 131 15.78 14.47 2.68
CA VAL A 131 16.17 13.24 3.37
C VAL A 131 16.66 12.18 2.39
N LEU A 132 15.96 11.96 1.26
CA LEU A 132 16.41 10.99 0.25
C LEU A 132 17.76 11.36 -0.35
N GLN A 133 17.92 12.63 -0.74
CA GLN A 133 19.13 13.13 -1.40
C GLN A 133 20.35 13.12 -0.49
N GLN A 134 20.21 13.60 0.76
CA GLN A 134 21.35 13.79 1.66
C GLN A 134 21.86 12.47 2.23
N ASN A 135 20.98 11.50 2.45
CA ASN A 135 21.36 10.21 3.01
C ASN A 135 21.81 9.20 1.95
N GLY A 136 21.66 9.54 0.66
CA GLY A 136 21.95 8.64 -0.45
C GLY A 136 21.10 7.38 -0.35
N ILE A 137 19.80 7.54 -0.08
CA ILE A 137 18.87 6.41 -0.09
C ILE A 137 18.84 5.86 -1.52
N GLU A 138 18.85 4.54 -1.65
CA GLU A 138 18.87 3.83 -2.94
C GLU A 138 17.62 2.99 -3.18
N GLU A 139 16.90 2.64 -2.11
CA GLU A 139 15.70 1.82 -2.19
C GLU A 139 14.63 2.31 -1.22
N LEU A 140 13.41 2.46 -1.71
CA LEU A 140 12.23 2.71 -0.88
C LEU A 140 11.43 1.42 -0.73
N ILE A 141 11.02 1.14 0.50
CA ILE A 141 10.22 -0.01 0.88
C ILE A 141 8.90 0.50 1.46
N GLY A 142 7.78 -0.12 1.09
CA GLY A 142 6.47 0.25 1.60
C GLY A 142 5.43 -0.82 1.30
N TYR A 143 4.23 -0.67 1.86
CA TYR A 143 3.10 -1.54 1.52
C TYR A 143 2.15 -0.78 0.60
N ASN A 144 1.90 -1.29 -0.62
CA ASN A 144 1.22 -0.53 -1.68
C ASN A 144 1.97 0.77 -2.04
N LEU A 145 3.31 0.70 -2.00
CA LEU A 145 4.24 1.84 -2.11
C LEU A 145 4.02 2.69 -3.37
N LEU A 146 3.46 2.10 -4.43
CA LEU A 146 3.13 2.83 -5.65
C LEU A 146 2.11 3.96 -5.40
N PHE A 147 1.21 3.81 -4.42
CA PHE A 147 0.31 4.87 -4.00
C PHE A 147 1.10 6.06 -3.45
N ASP A 148 1.90 5.83 -2.40
CA ASP A 148 2.72 6.83 -1.72
C ASP A 148 3.62 7.57 -2.69
N TYR A 149 4.36 6.81 -3.49
CA TYR A 149 5.33 7.31 -4.44
C TYR A 149 4.68 8.22 -5.49
N ARG A 150 3.54 7.80 -6.08
CA ARG A 150 2.80 8.63 -7.05
C ARG A 150 2.21 9.87 -6.40
N PHE A 151 1.77 9.78 -5.15
CA PHE A 151 1.21 10.90 -4.43
C PHE A 151 2.28 11.96 -4.19
N ILE A 152 3.45 11.56 -3.64
CA ILE A 152 4.60 12.44 -3.41
C ILE A 152 5.08 13.05 -4.73
N PHE A 153 5.24 12.25 -5.79
CA PHE A 153 5.65 12.76 -7.09
C PHE A 153 4.69 13.83 -7.63
N ALA A 154 3.38 13.61 -7.53
CA ALA A 154 2.38 14.60 -7.92
C ALA A 154 2.49 15.89 -7.08
N LYS A 155 2.84 15.79 -5.79
CA LYS A 155 3.10 16.96 -4.95
C LYS A 155 4.38 17.69 -5.32
N CYS A 156 5.46 16.98 -5.66
CA CYS A 156 6.67 17.60 -6.21
C CYS A 156 6.34 18.41 -7.48
N LEU A 157 5.53 17.86 -8.39
CA LEU A 157 5.06 18.60 -9.57
C LEU A 157 4.24 19.83 -9.20
N ARG A 158 3.31 19.71 -8.24
CA ARG A 158 2.43 20.79 -7.79
C ARG A 158 3.19 21.97 -7.17
N TYR A 159 4.27 21.68 -6.44
CA TYR A 159 5.10 22.66 -5.74
C TYR A 159 6.39 23.03 -6.47
N ARG A 160 6.64 22.44 -7.65
CA ARG A 160 7.87 22.66 -8.44
C ARG A 160 9.13 22.30 -7.64
N ILE A 161 9.08 21.22 -6.88
CA ILE A 161 10.23 20.68 -6.14
C ILE A 161 11.01 19.78 -7.08
N ALA A 162 12.29 20.09 -7.32
CA ALA A 162 13.19 19.20 -8.04
C ALA A 162 13.46 17.96 -7.17
N ALA A 163 13.21 16.77 -7.73
CA ALA A 163 13.22 15.51 -7.00
C ALA A 163 13.94 14.41 -7.79
N GLU A 164 15.20 14.67 -8.16
CA GLU A 164 16.06 13.72 -8.89
C GLU A 164 16.14 12.36 -8.19
N ALA A 165 16.27 12.37 -6.86
CA ALA A 165 16.35 11.16 -6.05
C ALA A 165 15.19 10.19 -6.30
N LEU A 166 13.96 10.67 -6.55
CA LEU A 166 12.82 9.79 -6.84
C LEU A 166 13.09 8.96 -8.09
N GLY A 167 13.65 9.54 -9.15
CA GLY A 167 13.94 8.85 -10.41
C GLY A 167 15.05 7.79 -10.33
N GLU A 168 15.84 7.81 -9.25
CA GLU A 168 16.98 6.91 -9.03
C GLU A 168 16.69 5.78 -8.03
N GLN A 169 15.60 5.89 -7.24
CA GLN A 169 15.26 4.89 -6.23
C GLN A 169 14.74 3.60 -6.87
N ASP A 170 15.20 2.47 -6.35
CA ASP A 170 14.47 1.22 -6.50
C ASP A 170 13.25 1.18 -5.56
N LEU A 171 12.17 0.56 -6.03
CA LEU A 171 10.95 0.40 -5.24
C LEU A 171 10.79 -1.07 -4.84
N TRP A 172 10.60 -1.30 -3.54
CA TRP A 172 10.26 -2.60 -2.98
C TRP A 172 8.86 -2.53 -2.36
N ASP A 173 7.86 -2.85 -3.16
CA ASP A 173 6.48 -2.93 -2.70
C ASP A 173 6.19 -4.29 -2.03
N ILE A 174 5.97 -4.27 -0.72
CA ILE A 174 5.64 -5.46 0.07
C ILE A 174 4.30 -6.05 -0.36
N MET A 175 3.35 -5.24 -0.81
CA MET A 175 2.06 -5.74 -1.30
C MET A 175 2.25 -6.64 -2.52
N GLU A 176 3.16 -6.28 -3.43
CA GLU A 176 3.51 -7.11 -4.59
C GLU A 176 4.13 -8.45 -4.15
N VAL A 177 5.05 -8.40 -3.18
CA VAL A 177 5.69 -9.61 -2.65
C VAL A 177 4.68 -10.53 -1.98
N MET A 178 3.73 -9.99 -1.22
CA MET A 178 2.67 -10.77 -0.59
C MET A 178 1.69 -11.35 -1.59
N GLU A 179 1.41 -10.64 -2.68
CA GLU A 179 0.55 -11.13 -3.76
C GLU A 179 1.19 -12.29 -4.53
N LYS A 180 2.50 -12.20 -4.80
CA LYS A 180 3.20 -13.07 -5.78
C LYS A 180 4.17 -14.06 -5.15
N GLY A 181 4.50 -13.90 -3.86
CA GLY A 181 5.51 -14.68 -3.15
C GLY A 181 6.95 -14.39 -3.57
N ARG A 182 7.20 -13.39 -4.42
CA ARG A 182 8.55 -12.97 -4.88
C ARG A 182 8.51 -11.56 -5.47
N ARG A 183 9.68 -10.91 -5.61
CA ARG A 183 9.82 -9.66 -6.37
C ARG A 183 9.61 -9.88 -7.87
N GLY A 184 9.07 -8.86 -8.53
CA GLY A 184 9.02 -8.76 -9.99
C GLY A 184 7.69 -9.18 -10.62
N PHE A 185 7.55 -8.81 -11.89
CA PHE A 185 6.29 -8.94 -12.61
C PHE A 185 5.92 -10.41 -12.88
N VAL A 186 4.97 -10.92 -12.11
CA VAL A 186 4.20 -12.12 -12.42
C VAL A 186 2.74 -11.71 -12.55
N TYR A 187 2.14 -11.98 -13.70
CA TYR A 187 0.72 -11.71 -13.91
C TYR A 187 -0.12 -12.66 -13.04
N GLY A 188 -0.95 -12.09 -12.17
CA GLY A 188 -1.87 -12.81 -11.29
C GLY A 188 -3.18 -12.06 -11.15
N ARG A 189 -4.25 -12.76 -10.74
CA ARG A 189 -5.54 -12.17 -10.35
C ARG A 189 -5.83 -12.37 -8.86
N SER A 190 -4.82 -12.80 -8.11
CA SER A 190 -4.95 -13.02 -6.67
C SER A 190 -5.05 -11.67 -5.98
N LYS A 191 -5.93 -11.56 -4.99
CA LYS A 191 -5.94 -10.37 -4.13
C LYS A 191 -4.78 -10.50 -3.16
N SER A 192 -3.93 -9.47 -3.11
CA SER A 192 -2.81 -9.41 -2.16
C SER A 192 -3.26 -9.43 -0.71
N GLY A 193 -4.46 -8.93 -0.38
CA GLY A 193 -4.83 -8.57 0.99
C GLY A 193 -4.32 -7.17 1.37
N SER A 194 -4.80 -6.64 2.48
CA SER A 194 -4.34 -5.37 3.07
C SER A 194 -3.19 -5.59 4.06
N LEU A 195 -2.50 -4.51 4.45
CA LEU A 195 -1.49 -4.55 5.52
C LEU A 195 -2.07 -5.13 6.82
N GLU A 196 -3.31 -4.76 7.15
CA GLU A 196 -4.05 -5.28 8.30
C GLU A 196 -4.30 -6.79 8.20
N ASP A 197 -4.69 -7.30 7.03
CA ASP A 197 -4.94 -8.73 6.84
C ASP A 197 -3.69 -9.56 7.13
N TRP A 198 -2.54 -9.14 6.59
CA TRP A 198 -1.26 -9.84 6.79
C TRP A 198 -0.75 -9.72 8.21
N THR A 199 -0.77 -8.53 8.79
CA THR A 199 -0.25 -8.30 10.15
C THR A 199 -1.11 -8.97 11.21
N LYS A 200 -2.42 -9.03 11.00
CA LYS A 200 -3.33 -9.82 11.84
C LYS A 200 -3.06 -11.32 11.69
N PHE A 201 -2.85 -11.79 10.47
CA PHE A 201 -2.58 -13.21 10.21
C PHE A 201 -1.23 -13.67 10.79
N LEU A 202 -0.18 -12.87 10.62
CA LEU A 202 1.20 -13.24 10.97
C LEU A 202 1.57 -12.88 12.41
N PHE A 203 1.06 -11.76 12.93
CA PHE A 203 1.49 -11.18 14.22
C PHE A 203 0.34 -11.02 15.21
N GLY A 204 -0.92 -11.20 14.78
CA GLY A 204 -2.08 -10.92 15.62
C GLY A 204 -2.33 -9.42 15.87
N GLU A 205 -1.73 -8.55 15.04
CA GLU A 205 -1.82 -7.10 15.19
C GLU A 205 -2.99 -6.53 14.39
N SER A 206 -3.64 -5.49 14.92
CA SER A 206 -4.72 -4.75 14.26
C SER A 206 -4.35 -3.28 14.16
N LYS A 207 -4.99 -2.55 13.25
CA LYS A 207 -4.80 -1.10 13.15
C LYS A 207 -5.24 -0.35 14.40
N LEU A 208 -4.52 0.73 14.73
CA LEU A 208 -4.89 1.62 15.84
C LEU A 208 -6.17 2.41 15.55
N MET A 209 -6.42 2.74 14.28
CA MET A 209 -7.62 3.45 13.86
C MET A 209 -8.02 3.10 12.43
N THR A 210 -9.30 3.28 12.12
CA THR A 210 -9.83 3.22 10.75
C THR A 210 -9.57 4.54 10.00
N ILE A 211 -9.64 4.51 8.67
CA ILE A 211 -9.56 5.72 7.83
C ILE A 211 -10.59 6.77 8.25
N LYS A 212 -11.80 6.36 8.64
CA LYS A 212 -12.85 7.30 9.10
C LYS A 212 -12.46 8.00 10.40
N GLU A 213 -11.84 7.26 11.33
CA GLU A 213 -11.36 7.81 12.60
C GLU A 213 -10.15 8.71 12.40
N MET A 214 -9.24 8.36 11.48
CA MET A 214 -8.11 9.20 11.10
C MET A 214 -8.58 10.53 10.48
N LEU A 215 -9.50 10.49 9.52
CA LEU A 215 -10.06 11.71 8.91
C LEU A 215 -10.81 12.58 9.93
N LYS A 216 -11.50 11.94 10.90
CA LYS A 216 -12.11 12.64 12.02
C LYS A 216 -11.05 13.30 12.91
N ALA A 217 -9.98 12.58 13.27
CA ALA A 217 -8.86 13.11 14.05
C ALA A 217 -8.21 14.32 13.34
N TRP A 218 -8.07 14.25 12.02
CA TRP A 218 -7.58 15.37 11.20
C TRP A 218 -8.48 16.60 11.30
N GLY A 219 -9.80 16.42 11.15
CA GLY A 219 -10.78 17.50 11.29
C GLY A 219 -10.83 18.11 12.70
N GLU A 220 -10.42 17.35 13.72
CA GLU A 220 -10.33 17.78 15.12
C GLU A 220 -8.95 18.36 15.48
N GLY A 221 -7.99 18.40 14.55
CA GLY A 221 -6.62 18.85 14.82
C GLY A 221 -5.79 17.90 15.69
N ARG A 222 -6.21 16.63 15.84
CA ARG A 222 -5.50 15.58 16.61
C ARG A 222 -4.39 14.94 15.77
N VAL A 223 -3.42 15.74 15.36
CA VAL A 223 -2.33 15.32 14.46
C VAL A 223 -1.44 14.25 15.10
N ASP A 224 -1.18 14.35 16.40
CA ASP A 224 -0.33 13.39 17.12
C ASP A 224 -0.89 11.96 17.06
N ASP A 225 -2.22 11.80 17.05
CA ASP A 225 -2.87 10.50 16.92
C ASP A 225 -2.64 9.89 15.53
N ILE A 226 -2.64 10.73 14.49
CA ILE A 226 -2.37 10.32 13.10
C ILE A 226 -0.90 9.95 12.95
N ILE A 227 0.01 10.71 13.57
CA ILE A 227 1.44 10.38 13.60
C ILE A 227 1.66 9.03 14.30
N ALA A 228 1.01 8.79 15.44
CA ALA A 228 1.12 7.52 16.14
C ALA A 228 0.60 6.34 15.29
N TYR A 229 -0.51 6.54 14.58
CA TYR A 229 -1.06 5.58 13.62
C TYR A 229 -0.09 5.26 12.48
N ASN A 230 0.41 6.28 11.78
CA ASN A 230 1.32 6.12 10.65
C ASN A 230 2.65 5.44 11.07
N ARG A 231 3.18 5.76 12.25
CA ARG A 231 4.36 5.09 12.81
C ARG A 231 4.12 3.60 13.07
N ASP A 232 2.91 3.23 13.47
CA ASP A 232 2.54 1.83 13.69
C ASP A 232 2.47 1.07 12.36
N ASP A 233 1.95 1.69 11.30
CA ASP A 233 1.90 1.08 9.96
C ASP A 233 3.30 0.93 9.33
N VAL A 234 4.22 1.89 9.55
CA VAL A 234 5.63 1.73 9.19
C VAL A 234 6.28 0.55 9.94
N ARG A 235 6.03 0.39 11.25
CA ARG A 235 6.58 -0.74 12.02
C ARG A 235 6.04 -2.08 11.54
N LYS A 236 4.76 -2.16 11.22
CA LYS A 236 4.16 -3.36 10.62
C LYS A 236 4.79 -3.69 9.27
N THR A 237 5.01 -2.66 8.44
CA THR A 237 5.68 -2.82 7.15
C THR A 237 7.12 -3.32 7.33
N TYR A 238 7.85 -2.81 8.32
CA TYR A 238 9.17 -3.35 8.71
C TYR A 238 9.11 -4.82 9.10
N LYS A 239 8.17 -5.23 9.96
CA LYS A 239 8.03 -6.64 10.38
C LYS A 239 7.75 -7.56 9.18
N LEU A 240 6.87 -7.14 8.27
CA LEU A 240 6.60 -7.89 7.05
C LEU A 240 7.85 -7.97 6.17
N TRP A 241 8.53 -6.84 5.95
CA TRP A 241 9.76 -6.81 5.16
C TRP A 241 10.83 -7.73 5.75
N ALA A 242 11.11 -7.66 7.05
CA ALA A 242 12.09 -8.49 7.73
C ALA A 242 11.77 -9.99 7.58
N LEU A 243 10.49 -10.36 7.74
CA LEU A 243 10.03 -11.73 7.53
C LEU A 243 10.20 -12.17 6.06
N THR A 244 9.94 -11.29 5.09
CA THR A 244 10.18 -11.62 3.67
C THR A 244 11.66 -11.83 3.37
N GLN A 245 12.58 -11.07 4.00
CA GLN A 245 14.01 -11.31 3.84
C GLN A 245 14.38 -12.71 4.34
N LEU A 246 13.90 -13.09 5.53
CA LEU A 246 14.17 -14.41 6.09
C LEU A 246 13.72 -15.55 5.17
N VAL A 247 12.52 -15.41 4.59
CA VAL A 247 11.93 -16.46 3.74
C VAL A 247 12.59 -16.51 2.36
N LEU A 248 12.88 -15.36 1.75
CA LEU A 248 13.37 -15.28 0.37
C LEU A 248 14.90 -15.39 0.26
N GLN A 249 15.64 -15.03 1.32
CA GLN A 249 17.09 -15.09 1.39
C GLN A 249 17.52 -16.01 2.53
N PRO A 250 17.32 -17.35 2.41
CA PRO A 250 17.68 -18.26 3.47
C PRO A 250 19.17 -18.11 3.82
N ILE A 251 19.45 -17.94 5.11
CA ILE A 251 20.82 -17.82 5.64
C ILE A 251 21.64 -19.00 5.12
N SER A 252 22.66 -18.70 4.31
CA SER A 252 23.65 -19.71 3.96
C SER A 252 24.40 -20.07 5.25
N PRO A 253 24.37 -21.33 5.72
CA PRO A 253 24.81 -21.72 7.07
C PRO A 253 26.33 -21.59 7.35
N THR A 254 27.07 -20.80 6.57
CA THR A 254 28.54 -20.85 6.53
C THR A 254 29.25 -19.50 6.54
N GLN A 255 28.57 -18.37 6.70
CA GLN A 255 29.24 -17.07 6.78
C GLN A 255 28.97 -16.41 8.13
N GLU A 256 29.95 -16.50 9.03
CA GLU A 256 30.05 -15.67 10.22
C GLU A 256 30.04 -14.19 9.78
N THR A 257 29.02 -13.47 10.22
CA THR A 257 28.74 -12.09 9.88
C THR A 257 29.85 -11.18 10.41
N THR A 258 30.73 -10.70 9.54
CA THR A 258 31.55 -9.52 9.85
C THR A 258 30.63 -8.31 9.87
N SER A 259 30.31 -7.80 11.06
CA SER A 259 29.40 -6.67 11.20
C SER A 259 30.04 -5.40 10.61
N HIS A 260 29.46 -4.90 9.53
CA HIS A 260 29.65 -3.51 9.13
C HIS A 260 28.68 -2.70 9.98
N ALA A 261 29.18 -2.10 11.06
CA ALA A 261 28.41 -1.17 11.87
C ALA A 261 27.92 -0.01 10.98
N ALA A 262 26.60 0.13 10.87
CA ALA A 262 25.96 1.21 10.12
C ALA A 262 26.25 2.56 10.78
N GLU A 263 26.62 3.55 9.97
CA GLU A 263 26.64 4.96 10.38
C GLU A 263 25.18 5.40 10.54
N ALA A 264 24.77 5.74 11.76
CA ALA A 264 23.41 6.19 12.06
C ALA A 264 23.01 7.38 11.18
N ILE A 265 21.80 7.33 10.62
CA ILE A 265 21.20 8.43 9.87
C ILE A 265 21.18 9.68 10.76
N GLN A 266 21.99 10.68 10.39
CA GLN A 266 21.96 11.98 11.05
C GLN A 266 20.81 12.80 10.44
N PRO A 267 19.95 13.42 11.27
CA PRO A 267 19.01 14.39 10.75
C PRO A 267 19.78 15.51 10.06
N ALA A 268 19.39 15.80 8.82
CA ALA A 268 19.92 16.87 7.98
C ALA A 268 20.25 18.11 8.82
N ALA A 269 21.54 18.47 8.89
CA ALA A 269 21.90 19.81 9.34
C ALA A 269 21.27 20.82 8.36
N PRO A 270 20.69 21.93 8.83
CA PRO A 270 20.08 22.91 7.93
C PRO A 270 21.14 23.39 6.93
N ALA A 271 20.94 23.08 5.66
CA ALA A 271 21.83 23.51 4.61
C ALA A 271 21.89 25.04 4.60
N PRO A 272 23.08 25.66 4.43
CA PRO A 272 23.14 27.07 4.14
C PRO A 272 22.37 27.30 2.84
N MET A 273 21.29 28.07 2.91
CA MET A 273 20.49 28.42 1.74
C MET A 273 21.41 28.99 0.66
N ALA A 274 21.55 28.26 -0.44
CA ALA A 274 22.13 28.80 -1.66
C ALA A 274 21.25 29.99 -2.06
N GLN A 275 21.86 31.19 -2.09
CA GLN A 275 21.16 32.36 -2.61
C GLN A 275 20.77 32.06 -4.06
N PRO A 276 19.52 32.34 -4.46
CA PRO A 276 19.11 32.15 -5.84
C PRO A 276 20.00 33.02 -6.73
N GLU A 277 20.62 32.39 -7.73
CA GLU A 277 21.26 33.13 -8.81
C GLU A 277 20.22 34.08 -9.40
N THR A 278 20.56 35.37 -9.37
CA THR A 278 19.70 36.49 -9.75
C THR A 278 19.32 36.37 -11.23
N LEU A 279 18.14 35.82 -11.50
CA LEU A 279 17.43 36.06 -12.76
C LEU A 279 16.79 37.45 -12.68
N GLY A 280 16.93 38.22 -13.76
CA GLY A 280 16.69 39.66 -13.86
C GLY A 280 15.48 40.24 -13.12
N ASP A 281 15.71 41.47 -12.65
CA ASP A 281 14.83 42.39 -11.93
C ASP A 281 13.33 42.27 -12.26
N VAL A 282 12.54 41.96 -11.22
CA VAL A 282 11.12 42.32 -11.13
C VAL A 282 10.90 43.10 -9.83
N PRO A 283 10.11 44.20 -9.82
CA PRO A 283 10.16 45.21 -8.76
C PRO A 283 9.63 44.71 -7.41
N THR A 284 10.35 45.15 -6.38
CA THR A 284 10.28 44.90 -4.94
C THR A 284 8.91 45.08 -4.28
N GLY A 285 8.45 44.03 -3.58
CA GLY A 285 7.65 44.10 -2.36
C GLY A 285 8.49 43.59 -1.18
N GLN A 286 8.30 44.18 0.01
CA GLN A 286 9.16 44.08 1.20
C GLN A 286 9.25 42.69 1.88
N PRO A 287 10.29 42.44 2.70
CA PRO A 287 10.65 41.12 3.21
C PRO A 287 9.85 40.72 4.47
N SER A 288 9.44 39.46 4.55
CA SER A 288 9.01 38.83 5.81
C SER A 288 10.16 38.01 6.40
N GLU A 289 10.55 38.34 7.62
CA GLU A 289 11.50 37.58 8.44
C GLU A 289 10.92 36.19 8.77
N ILE A 290 11.66 35.11 8.51
CA ILE A 290 11.33 33.76 9.00
C ILE A 290 12.37 33.36 10.06
N PRO A 291 11.97 33.22 11.34
CA PRO A 291 12.85 32.77 12.41
C PRO A 291 12.89 31.24 12.54
N GLY A 292 14.11 30.72 12.73
CA GLY A 292 14.52 29.53 13.49
C GLY A 292 13.60 28.31 13.60
N TYR A 293 14.11 27.16 13.12
CA TYR A 293 13.61 25.81 13.40
C TYR A 293 13.28 25.59 14.89
N ARG A 294 12.08 25.05 15.16
CA ARG A 294 11.70 24.53 16.47
C ARG A 294 11.61 23.00 16.39
N ARG A 295 12.58 22.31 16.99
CA ARG A 295 12.47 20.87 17.27
C ARG A 295 11.26 20.68 18.19
N VAL A 296 10.18 20.07 17.68
CA VAL A 296 9.07 19.63 18.53
C VAL A 296 9.45 18.27 19.10
N VAL A 297 10.19 18.29 20.22
CA VAL A 297 10.24 17.13 21.11
C VAL A 297 8.95 17.18 21.92
N SER A 298 8.09 16.17 21.76
CA SER A 298 6.89 16.02 22.59
C SER A 298 7.28 16.09 24.07
N ARG A 299 6.66 17.01 24.81
CA ARG A 299 6.92 17.25 26.25
C ARG A 299 6.36 16.16 27.18
N HIS A 300 5.88 15.02 26.68
CA HIS A 300 5.18 14.02 27.48
C HIS A 300 5.91 12.68 27.68
N SER A 301 7.20 12.55 27.32
CA SER A 301 7.97 11.32 27.56
C SER A 301 8.87 11.33 28.81
N MET A 302 8.68 12.29 29.72
CA MET A 302 9.36 12.28 31.03
C MET A 302 8.31 12.46 32.12
N ALA A 303 7.76 11.33 32.57
CA ALA A 303 7.28 11.16 33.92
C ALA A 303 7.71 9.76 34.38
N GLU A 304 8.55 9.75 35.43
CA GLU A 304 8.76 8.63 36.34
C GLU A 304 7.45 8.09 36.91
#